data_AF-A0A6N7AKJ0-F1
#
_entry.id   AF-A0A6N7AKJ0-F1
#
_cell.length_a   1.000
_cell.length_b   1.000
_cell.length_c   1.000
_cell.angle_alpha   90.00
_cell.angle_beta   90.00
_cell.angle_gamma   90.00
#
_symmetry.space_group_name_H-M   'P 1'
#
loop_
_entity.id
_entity.type
_entity.pdbx_description
1 polymer ?
#
loop_
_entity_poly.entity_id
_entity_poly.type
_entity_poly.pdbx_seq_one_letter_code
_entity_poly.pdbx_strand_id
1 'polypeptide(L)' 'MCDSAHFVTTVIRPTLLHLGLHSPAAEALLLGTAIQESRLGTYLRQTGGGPALGVYQMEPATHEDIWTNFLAYRPDLAA' A
#
# COMPACT_ATOMS: atom_id res chain seq x y z
N MET A 1 3.04 16.11 -6.33
CA MET A 1 2.85 15.35 -5.08
C MET A 1 1.41 14.89 -5.07
N CYS A 2 1.12 13.62 -4.81
CA CYS A 2 -0.26 13.18 -4.65
C CYS A 2 -0.87 13.92 -3.46
N ASP A 3 -2.12 14.38 -3.56
CA ASP A 3 -2.79 15.05 -2.44
C ASP A 3 -3.17 14.00 -1.38
N SER A 4 -2.86 14.26 -0.11
CA SER A 4 -3.07 13.29 0.97
C SER A 4 -4.54 13.01 1.22
N ALA A 5 -5.41 14.02 1.14
CA ALA A 5 -6.84 13.83 1.34
C ALA A 5 -7.44 13.03 0.18
N HIS A 6 -7.00 13.31 -1.04
CA HIS A 6 -7.35 12.55 -2.23
C HIS A 6 -6.91 11.08 -2.09
N PHE A 7 -5.64 10.82 -1.74
CA PHE A 7 -5.14 9.44 -1.57
C PHE A 7 -5.91 8.65 -0.48
N VAL A 8 -6.24 9.31 0.64
CA VAL A 8 -7.06 8.68 1.68
C VAL A 8 -8.45 8.34 1.15
N THR A 9 -9.11 9.28 0.48
CA THR A 9 -10.51 9.12 0.06
C THR A 9 -10.70 8.21 -1.14
N THR A 10 -9.71 8.12 -2.04
CA THR A 10 -9.83 7.34 -3.28
C THR A 10 -9.07 6.02 -3.29
N VAL A 11 -8.11 5.82 -2.37
CA VAL A 11 -7.31 4.59 -2.31
C VAL A 11 -7.43 3.91 -0.96
N ILE A 12 -7.01 4.57 0.13
CA ILE A 12 -6.90 3.91 1.44
C ILE A 12 -8.28 3.52 1.99
N ARG A 13 -9.19 4.49 2.08
CA ARG A 13 -10.54 4.29 2.64
C ARG A 13 -11.36 3.24 1.89
N PRO A 14 -11.51 3.30 0.55
CA PRO A 14 -12.29 2.29 -0.15
C PRO A 14 -11.70 0.89 0.00
N THR A 15 -10.37 0.75 -0.03
CA THR A 15 -9.70 -0.54 0.20
C THR A 15 -9.95 -1.07 1.61
N LEU A 16 -9.80 -0.24 2.65
CA LEU A 16 -10.07 -0.66 4.03
C LEU A 16 -11.53 -1.03 4.26
N LEU A 17 -12.47 -0.30 3.64
CA LEU A 17 -13.89 -0.63 3.70
C LEU A 17 -14.19 -1.97 3.02
N HIS A 18 -13.62 -2.21 1.84
CA HIS A 18 -13.76 -3.48 1.14
C HIS A 18 -13.24 -4.66 1.96
N LEU A 19 -12.10 -4.48 2.65
CA LEU A 19 -11.50 -5.48 3.52
C LEU A 19 -12.22 -5.66 4.86
N GLY A 20 -13.18 -4.80 5.21
CA GLY A 20 -13.80 -4.78 6.54
C GLY A 20 -12.84 -4.37 7.68
N LEU A 21 -11.75 -3.68 7.35
CA LEU A 21 -10.68 -3.26 8.27
C LEU A 21 -10.66 -1.74 8.52
N HIS A 22 -11.73 -1.05 8.15
CA HIS A 22 -11.82 0.40 8.26
C HIS A 22 -11.76 0.87 9.71
N SER A 23 -10.84 1.79 9.97
CA SER A 23 -10.82 2.63 11.17
C SER A 23 -10.02 3.92 10.89
N PRO A 24 -10.26 5.02 11.62
CA PRO A 24 -9.43 6.22 11.50
C PRO A 24 -7.94 5.96 11.74
N ALA A 25 -7.62 5.03 12.65
CA ALA A 25 -6.25 4.62 12.94
C ALA A 25 -5.60 3.89 11.76
N ALA A 26 -6.33 3.00 11.09
CA ALA A 26 -5.83 2.29 9.91
C ALA A 26 -5.60 3.26 8.73
N GLU A 27 -6.47 4.25 8.53
CA GLU A 27 -6.25 5.29 7.52
C GLU A 27 -4.99 6.10 7.79
N ALA A 28 -4.81 6.56 9.03
CA ALA A 28 -3.65 7.34 9.43
C ALA A 28 -2.33 6.55 9.31
N LEU A 29 -2.36 5.27 9.69
CA LEU A 29 -1.21 4.37 9.55
C LEU A 29 -0.80 4.24 8.09
N LEU A 30 -1.74 3.86 7.22
CA LEU A 30 -1.46 3.66 5.80
C LEU A 30 -1.04 4.96 5.09
N LEU A 31 -1.61 6.12 5.46
CA LEU A 31 -1.16 7.40 4.93
C LEU A 31 0.27 7.71 5.40
N GLY A 32 0.56 7.54 6.68
CA GLY A 32 1.87 7.79 7.28
C GLY A 32 2.96 6.94 6.65
N THR A 33 2.71 5.64 6.44
CA THR A 33 3.64 4.74 5.74
C THR A 33 3.88 5.21 4.31
N ALA A 34 2.83 5.53 3.54
CA ALA A 34 2.99 6.01 2.16
C ALA A 34 3.82 7.32 2.08
N ILE A 35 3.64 8.23 3.03
CA ILE A 35 4.42 9.46 3.13
C ILE A 35 5.89 9.14 3.42
N GLN A 36 6.14 8.27 4.40
CA GLN A 36 7.49 7.93 4.83
C GLN A 36 8.27 7.18 3.74
N GLU A 37 7.63 6.21 3.10
CA GLU A 37 8.30 5.30 2.16
C GLU A 37 8.57 5.96 0.80
N SER A 38 7.64 6.74 0.27
CA SER A 38 7.72 7.22 -1.13
C SER A 38 7.47 8.72 -1.30
N ARG A 39 7.33 9.48 -0.20
CA ARG A 39 6.75 10.84 -0.21
C ARG A 39 5.43 10.86 -0.97
N LEU A 40 4.55 9.92 -0.61
CA LEU A 40 3.21 9.76 -1.18
C LEU A 40 3.25 9.60 -2.71
N GLY A 41 4.09 8.69 -3.18
CA GLY A 41 4.24 8.34 -4.59
C GLY A 41 5.15 9.24 -5.42
N THR A 42 5.86 10.19 -4.80
CA THR A 42 6.87 11.00 -5.51
C THR A 42 8.05 10.13 -5.96
N TYR A 43 8.42 9.12 -5.15
CA TYR A 43 9.46 8.16 -5.48
C TYR A 43 8.87 6.75 -5.53
N LEU A 44 8.47 6.30 -6.73
CA LEU A 44 7.93 4.95 -6.94
C LEU A 44 9.01 3.89 -7.12
N ARG A 45 10.27 4.29 -7.26
CA ARG A 45 11.44 3.42 -7.24
C ARG A 45 12.33 3.85 -6.10
N GLN A 46 12.83 2.89 -5.34
CA GLN A 46 13.68 3.16 -4.20
C GLN A 46 14.93 3.96 -4.59
N THR A 47 15.21 5.02 -3.85
CA THR A 47 16.48 5.75 -3.96
C THR A 47 17.56 4.96 -3.24
N GLY A 48 18.73 4.79 -3.86
CA GLY A 48 19.84 4.01 -3.29
C GLY A 48 19.98 2.59 -3.83
N GLY A 49 19.21 2.23 -4.87
CA GLY A 49 19.43 1.01 -5.66
C GLY A 49 18.78 -0.27 -5.13
N GLY A 50 18.01 -0.18 -4.05
CA GLY A 50 17.21 -1.32 -3.58
C GLY A 50 16.02 -1.62 -4.51
N PRO A 51 15.43 -2.83 -4.41
CA PRO A 51 14.46 -3.32 -5.38
C PRO A 51 13.03 -2.85 -5.12
N ALA A 52 12.77 -2.14 -4.02
CA ALA A 52 11.43 -1.80 -3.57
C ALA A 52 10.70 -0.84 -4.54
N LEU A 53 9.39 -1.07 -4.71
CA LEU A 53 8.55 -0.38 -5.69
C LEU A 53 7.25 0.16 -5.10
N GLY A 54 6.70 1.18 -5.76
CA GLY A 54 5.36 1.69 -5.51
C GLY A 54 5.24 2.61 -4.30
N VAL A 55 4.01 2.93 -3.93
CA VAL A 55 3.70 3.92 -2.89
C VAL A 55 4.15 3.46 -1.50
N TYR A 56 4.12 2.16 -1.26
CA TYR A 56 4.51 1.54 0.01
C TYR A 56 5.92 0.93 -0.01
N GLN A 57 6.69 1.13 -1.09
CA GLN A 57 8.03 0.56 -1.26
C GLN A 57 8.08 -0.95 -0.91
N MET A 58 7.20 -1.72 -1.53
CA MET A 58 7.17 -3.16 -1.33
C MET A 58 8.29 -3.83 -2.14
N GLU A 59 9.08 -4.68 -1.49
CA GLU A 59 10.09 -5.48 -2.18
C GLU A 59 9.44 -6.57 -3.04
N PRO A 60 9.97 -6.84 -4.25
CA PRO A 60 9.42 -7.87 -5.14
C PRO A 60 9.35 -9.26 -4.51
N ALA A 61 10.34 -9.67 -3.71
CA ALA A 61 10.30 -10.97 -3.04
C ALA A 61 9.12 -11.08 -2.06
N THR A 62 8.83 -10.02 -1.30
CA THR A 62 7.69 -9.94 -0.39
C THR A 62 6.37 -9.96 -1.17
N HIS A 63 6.29 -9.24 -2.30
CA HIS A 63 5.12 -9.27 -3.18
C HIS A 63 4.82 -10.70 -3.66
N GLU A 64 5.83 -11.41 -4.18
CA GLU A 64 5.67 -12.77 -4.67
C GLU A 64 5.26 -13.75 -3.55
N ASP A 65 5.85 -13.60 -2.36
CA ASP A 65 5.49 -14.41 -1.20
C ASP A 65 4.02 -14.19 -0.78
N ILE A 66 3.57 -12.93 -0.70
CA ILE A 66 2.17 -12.60 -0.42
C ILE A 66 1.25 -13.25 -1.46
N TRP A 67 1.60 -13.18 -2.75
CA TRP A 67 0.77 -13.76 -3.80
C TRP A 67 0.70 -15.29 -3.69
N THR A 68 1.84 -15.93 -3.49
CA THR A 68 1.97 -17.40 -3.48
C THR A 68 1.43 -18.02 -2.20
N ASN A 69 1.66 -17.40 -1.05
CA ASN A 69 1.43 -18.02 0.26
C ASN A 69 0.26 -17.42 1.04
N PHE A 70 -0.20 -16.21 0.70
CA PHE A 70 -1.33 -15.57 1.37
C PHE A 70 -2.57 -15.44 0.47
N LEU A 71 -2.42 -14.85 -0.71
CA LEU A 71 -3.55 -14.54 -1.63
C LEU A 71 -4.02 -15.76 -2.41
N ALA A 72 -3.12 -16.70 -2.75
CA ALA A 72 -3.48 -17.95 -3.45
C ALA A 72 -4.61 -18.74 -2.75
N TYR A 73 -4.76 -18.58 -1.43
CA TYR A 73 -5.77 -19.25 -0.62
C TYR A 73 -6.94 -18.33 -0.21
N ARG A 74 -6.97 -17.08 -0.71
CA ARG A 74 -7.94 -16.04 -0.36
C ARG A 74 -8.35 -15.27 -1.62
N PRO A 75 -9.09 -15.90 -2.56
CA PRO A 75 -9.40 -15.30 -3.85
C PRO A 75 -10.14 -13.96 -3.76
N ASP A 76 -10.99 -13.79 -2.73
CA ASP A 76 -11.71 -12.54 -2.49
C ASP A 76 -10.79 -11.35 -2.19
N LEU A 77 -9.55 -11.60 -1.73
CA LEU A 77 -8.54 -10.57 -1.47
C LEU A 77 -7.60 -10.31 -2.65
N ALA A 78 -7.63 -11.17 -3.67
CA ALA A 78 -6.76 -11.11 -4.84
C ALA A 78 -7.41 -10.40 -6.04
N ALA A 79 -8.66 -9.98 -5.90
CA ALA A 79 -9.54 -9.47 -6.96
C ALA A 79 -9.32 -8.00 -7.33
#